data_AF-A0A7S0B214-F1
#
_entry.id   AF-A0A7S0B214-F1
#
_cell.length_a   1.000
_cell.length_b   1.000
_cell.length_c   1.000
_cell.angle_alpha   90.00
_cell.angle_beta   90.00
_cell.angle_gamma   90.00
#
_symmetry.space_group_name_H-M   'P 1'
#
loop_
_entity.id
_entity.type
_entity.pdbx_description
1 polymer ?
#
loop_
_entity_poly.entity_id
_entity_poly.type
_entity_poly.pdbx_seq_one_letter_code
_entity_poly.pdbx_strand_id
1 'polypeptide(L)'
;CIGIMPTKTKKKAAAEGKKAAQKKKDKMVQDKTFGLKNKNKSKKVQQQIEGVKKSVYNSGDPKQRKAEEDRKKAKVAAKARKKALKDEQDALFGEALLAVQKS
;
A
#
# COMPACT_ATOMS: atom_id res chain seq x y z
N CYS A 1 24.02 23.01 -14.50
CA CYS A 1 22.99 22.16 -13.85
C CYS A 1 22.96 22.45 -12.34
N ILE A 2 22.05 23.31 -11.88
CA ILE A 2 21.89 23.63 -10.44
C ILE A 2 21.06 22.50 -9.81
N GLY A 3 21.74 21.55 -9.16
CA GLY A 3 21.10 20.45 -8.45
C GLY A 3 20.53 20.91 -7.12
N ILE A 4 19.21 21.13 -7.07
CA ILE A 4 18.49 21.41 -5.82
C ILE A 4 18.47 20.13 -4.97
N MET A 5 19.33 20.06 -3.96
CA MET A 5 19.28 19.02 -2.92
C MET A 5 18.00 19.17 -2.06
N PRO A 6 17.23 18.09 -1.82
CA PRO A 6 16.09 18.16 -0.91
C PRO A 6 16.57 18.25 0.55
N THR A 7 16.31 19.40 1.18
CA THR A 7 16.68 19.66 2.58
C THR A 7 15.96 18.71 3.54
N LYS A 8 16.73 18.07 4.43
CA LYS A 8 16.24 17.06 5.41
C LYS A 8 15.15 17.59 6.36
N THR A 9 15.05 18.91 6.53
CA THR A 9 14.03 19.60 7.33
C THR A 9 12.61 19.50 6.75
N LYS A 10 12.42 19.56 5.42
CA LYS A 10 11.09 19.38 4.79
C LYS A 10 10.53 17.97 4.98
N LYS A 11 11.40 16.95 5.07
CA LYS A 11 10.98 15.55 5.24
C LYS A 11 10.50 15.26 6.68
N LYS A 12 11.06 15.91 7.70
CA LYS A 12 10.65 15.77 9.11
C LYS A 12 9.31 16.47 9.38
N ALA A 13 9.13 17.69 8.89
CA ALA A 13 7.86 18.43 9.01
C ALA A 13 6.69 17.70 8.30
N ALA A 14 6.94 17.09 7.14
CA ALA A 14 5.94 16.28 6.44
C ALA A 14 5.57 14.97 7.19
N ALA A 15 6.46 14.45 8.04
CA ALA A 15 6.20 13.26 8.84
C ALA A 15 5.38 13.59 10.11
N GLU A 16 5.64 14.73 10.75
CA GLU A 16 4.89 15.20 11.92
C GLU A 16 3.46 15.62 11.55
N GLY A 17 3.28 16.33 10.42
CA GLY A 17 1.95 16.67 9.90
C GLY A 17 1.09 15.43 9.59
N LYS A 18 1.71 14.34 9.09
CA LYS A 18 1.01 13.06 8.83
C LYS A 18 0.54 12.38 10.12
N LYS A 19 1.38 12.35 11.16
CA LYS A 19 1.01 11.79 12.47
C LYS A 19 -0.12 12.58 13.12
N ALA A 20 -0.07 13.92 13.03
CA ALA A 20 -1.14 14.79 13.53
C ALA A 20 -2.46 14.57 12.76
N ALA A 21 -2.41 14.44 11.43
CA ALA A 21 -3.58 14.14 10.61
C ALA A 21 -4.18 12.76 10.94
N GLN A 22 -3.34 11.76 11.21
CA GLN A 22 -3.79 10.42 11.59
C GLN A 22 -4.48 10.42 12.96
N LYS A 23 -3.92 11.10 13.97
CA LYS A 23 -4.58 11.27 15.27
C LYS A 23 -5.94 11.97 15.16
N LYS A 24 -6.08 12.96 14.27
CA LYS A 24 -7.37 13.62 14.00
C LYS A 24 -8.39 12.64 13.40
N LYS A 25 -7.96 11.81 12.45
CA LYS A 25 -8.79 10.74 11.85
C LYS A 25 -9.21 9.70 12.89
N ASP A 26 -8.29 9.28 13.76
CA ASP A 26 -8.58 8.31 14.82
C ASP A 26 -9.63 8.85 15.80
N LYS A 27 -9.52 10.12 16.19
CA LYS A 27 -10.53 10.80 17.01
C LYS A 27 -11.89 10.84 16.31
N MET A 28 -11.93 11.19 15.03
CA MET A 28 -13.19 11.19 14.25
C MET A 28 -13.83 9.80 14.15
N VAL A 29 -13.02 8.75 14.00
CA VAL A 29 -13.52 7.37 14.04
C VAL A 29 -14.08 7.06 15.42
N GLN A 30 -13.37 7.39 16.49
CA GLN A 30 -13.79 7.11 17.86
C GLN A 30 -15.07 7.84 18.24
N ASP A 31 -15.25 9.07 17.76
CA ASP A 31 -16.43 9.90 17.95
C ASP A 31 -17.65 9.31 17.23
N LYS A 32 -17.52 9.05 15.91
CA LYS A 32 -18.58 8.44 15.10
C LYS A 32 -18.96 7.01 15.53
N THR A 33 -18.05 6.32 16.22
CA THR A 33 -18.27 4.94 16.70
C THR A 33 -18.52 4.86 18.20
N PHE A 34 -18.62 5.99 18.91
CA PHE A 34 -18.68 6.05 20.38
C PHE A 34 -19.81 5.19 20.97
N GLY A 35 -21.03 5.32 20.43
CA GLY A 35 -22.22 4.58 20.90
C GLY A 35 -22.29 3.11 20.46
N LEU A 36 -21.39 2.68 19.57
CA LEU A 36 -21.36 1.32 19.03
C LEU A 36 -20.38 0.40 19.78
N LYS A 37 -19.57 0.94 20.72
CA LYS A 37 -18.54 0.18 21.45
C LYS A 37 -19.11 -0.97 22.28
N ASN A 38 -20.22 -0.76 22.99
CA ASN A 38 -20.88 -1.83 23.78
C ASN A 38 -21.55 -2.90 22.90
N LYS A 39 -21.81 -2.59 21.63
CA LYS A 39 -22.49 -3.47 20.67
C LYS A 39 -21.53 -4.08 19.63
N ASN A 40 -20.22 -3.90 19.80
CA ASN A 40 -19.18 -4.37 18.88
C ASN A 40 -19.04 -5.92 18.81
N LYS A 41 -19.85 -6.66 19.57
CA LYS A 41 -19.98 -8.12 19.45
C LYS A 41 -20.80 -8.53 18.23
N SER A 42 -21.68 -7.66 17.73
CA SER A 42 -22.50 -7.94 16.56
C SER A 42 -21.72 -7.75 15.26
N LYS A 43 -21.78 -8.73 14.36
CA LYS A 43 -21.15 -8.67 13.02
C LYS A 43 -21.60 -7.44 12.23
N LYS A 44 -22.87 -7.03 12.35
CA LYS A 44 -23.41 -5.85 11.66
C LYS A 44 -22.80 -4.55 12.18
N VAL A 45 -22.55 -4.48 13.49
CA VAL A 45 -21.90 -3.33 14.13
C VAL A 45 -20.42 -3.27 13.76
N GLN A 46 -19.74 -4.41 13.71
CA GLN A 46 -18.34 -4.49 13.24
C GLN A 46 -18.21 -3.96 11.81
N GLN A 47 -19.06 -4.42 10.90
CA GLN A 47 -19.09 -3.94 9.52
C GLN A 47 -19.36 -2.43 9.42
N GLN A 48 -20.27 -1.90 10.24
CA GLN A 48 -20.54 -0.46 10.29
C GLN A 48 -19.31 0.33 10.77
N ILE A 49 -18.65 -0.13 11.84
CA ILE A 49 -17.41 0.47 12.36
C ILE A 49 -16.31 0.45 11.31
N GLU A 50 -16.15 -0.65 10.57
CA GLU A 50 -15.19 -0.77 9.47
C GLU A 50 -15.51 0.17 8.32
N GLY A 51 -16.78 0.32 7.95
CA GLY A 51 -17.23 1.27 6.94
C GLY A 51 -16.89 2.71 7.33
N VAL A 52 -17.17 3.09 8.58
CA VAL A 52 -16.82 4.42 9.11
C VAL A 52 -15.31 4.63 9.13
N LYS A 53 -14.52 3.65 9.58
CA LYS A 53 -13.05 3.69 9.51
C LYS A 53 -12.57 3.92 8.09
N LYS A 54 -13.00 3.09 7.14
CA LYS A 54 -12.62 3.19 5.73
C LYS A 54 -12.99 4.56 5.17
N SER A 55 -14.20 5.06 5.45
CA SER A 55 -14.62 6.39 5.04
C SER A 55 -13.67 7.47 5.55
N VAL A 56 -13.39 7.53 6.86
CA VAL A 56 -12.53 8.57 7.45
C VAL A 56 -11.06 8.48 7.00
N TYR A 57 -10.50 7.27 6.89
CA TYR A 57 -9.13 7.11 6.38
C TYR A 57 -9.04 7.43 4.88
N ASN A 58 -10.03 7.00 4.10
CA ASN A 58 -10.07 7.17 2.66
C ASN A 58 -10.68 8.48 2.20
N SER A 59 -11.18 9.36 3.08
CA SER A 59 -11.68 10.71 2.77
C SER A 59 -10.60 11.66 2.21
N GLY A 60 -9.45 11.15 1.76
CA GLY A 60 -8.39 11.92 1.11
C GLY A 60 -8.59 12.07 -0.40
N ASP A 61 -7.67 12.81 -1.01
CA ASP A 61 -7.66 13.14 -2.44
C ASP A 61 -7.87 11.92 -3.34
N PRO A 62 -8.92 11.88 -4.18
CA PRO A 62 -9.19 10.75 -5.07
C PRO A 62 -8.03 10.46 -6.03
N LYS A 63 -7.23 11.48 -6.35
CA LYS A 63 -6.03 11.38 -7.19
C LYS A 63 -4.91 10.59 -6.50
N GLN A 64 -4.73 10.74 -5.19
CA GLN A 64 -3.75 9.96 -4.42
C GLN A 64 -4.16 8.49 -4.32
N ARG A 65 -5.47 8.22 -4.22
CA ARG A 65 -6.01 6.85 -4.17
C ARG A 65 -5.75 6.10 -5.48
N LYS A 66 -6.09 6.72 -6.62
CA LYS A 66 -5.80 6.15 -7.95
C LYS A 66 -4.30 5.88 -8.12
N ALA A 67 -3.45 6.85 -7.75
CA ALA A 67 -2.00 6.68 -7.84
C ALA A 67 -1.46 5.52 -6.98
N GLU A 68 -2.01 5.29 -5.78
CA GLU A 68 -1.60 4.16 -4.94
C GLU A 68 -2.08 2.81 -5.50
N GLU A 69 -3.30 2.76 -6.04
CA GLU A 69 -3.84 1.57 -6.71
C GLU A 69 -3.03 1.22 -7.96
N ASP A 70 -2.74 2.21 -8.82
CA ASP A 70 -1.90 2.04 -10.00
C ASP A 70 -0.50 1.56 -9.62
N ARG A 71 0.08 2.11 -8.54
CA ARG A 71 1.37 1.65 -8.02
C ARG A 71 1.31 0.21 -7.51
N LYS A 72 0.22 -0.22 -6.86
CA LYS A 72 0.04 -1.60 -6.42
C LYS A 72 -0.10 -2.54 -7.62
N LYS A 73 -0.94 -2.19 -8.60
CA LYS A 73 -1.12 -2.95 -9.84
C LYS A 73 0.20 -3.09 -10.62
N ALA A 74 0.94 -1.99 -10.78
CA ALA A 74 2.24 -2.00 -11.44
C ALA A 74 3.26 -2.92 -10.72
N LYS A 75 3.29 -2.92 -9.38
CA LYS A 75 4.16 -3.82 -8.61
C LYS A 75 3.80 -5.29 -8.79
N VAL A 76 2.51 -5.62 -8.80
CA VAL A 76 2.05 -7.00 -9.02
C VAL A 76 2.40 -7.46 -10.43
N ALA A 77 2.11 -6.63 -11.44
CA ALA A 77 2.46 -6.92 -12.83
C ALA A 77 3.98 -7.08 -13.02
N ALA A 78 4.80 -6.21 -12.42
CA ALA A 78 6.25 -6.31 -12.49
C ALA A 78 6.78 -7.60 -11.82
N LYS A 79 6.21 -8.00 -10.67
CA LYS A 79 6.57 -9.27 -10.03
C LYS A 79 6.20 -10.48 -10.88
N ALA A 80 5.02 -10.48 -11.48
CA ALA A 80 4.57 -11.54 -12.38
C ALA A 80 5.49 -11.67 -13.60
N ARG A 81 5.85 -10.55 -14.24
CA ARG A 81 6.80 -10.54 -15.36
C ARG A 81 8.19 -11.02 -14.97
N LYS A 82 8.70 -10.57 -13.82
CA LYS A 82 10.00 -11.03 -13.32
C LYS A 82 10.02 -12.53 -13.02
N LYS A 83 8.92 -13.08 -12.52
CA LYS A 83 8.80 -14.51 -12.29
C LYS A 83 8.83 -15.27 -13.62
N ALA A 84 8.01 -14.87 -14.58
CA ALA A 84 7.97 -15.49 -15.92
C ALA A 84 9.34 -15.47 -16.61
N LEU A 85 10.04 -14.32 -16.61
CA LEU A 85 11.38 -14.20 -17.19
C LEU A 85 12.44 -15.04 -16.49
N LYS A 86 12.26 -15.31 -15.19
CA LYS A 86 13.17 -16.17 -14.45
C LYS A 86 12.90 -17.64 -14.76
N ASP A 87 11.63 -18.04 -14.82
CA ASP A 87 11.23 -19.39 -15.19
C ASP A 87 11.69 -19.73 -16.62
N GLU A 88 11.56 -18.80 -17.57
CA GLU A 88 12.07 -18.93 -18.96
C GLU A 88 13.60 -19.04 -19.02
N GLN A 89 14.33 -18.21 -18.26
CA GLN A 89 15.79 -18.31 -18.19
C GLN A 89 16.24 -19.64 -17.60
N ASP A 90 15.65 -20.04 -16.47
CA ASP A 90 16.07 -21.26 -15.77
C ASP A 90 15.82 -22.50 -16.66
N ALA A 91 14.76 -22.51 -17.48
CA ALA A 91 14.52 -23.55 -18.49
C ALA A 91 15.59 -23.54 -19.62
N LEU A 92 15.87 -22.36 -20.20
CA LEU A 92 16.87 -22.21 -21.27
C LEU A 92 18.28 -22.63 -20.81
N PHE A 93 18.66 -22.23 -19.60
CA PHE A 93 19.94 -22.61 -19.01
C PHE A 93 20.01 -24.10 -18.67
N GLY A 94 18.91 -24.70 -18.18
CA GLY A 94 18.85 -26.13 -17.90
C GLY A 94 19.03 -26.98 -19.16
N GLU A 95 18.37 -26.61 -20.26
CA GLU A 95 18.51 -27.28 -21.55
C GLU A 95 19.94 -27.16 -22.12
N ALA A 96 20.52 -25.96 -22.06
CA ALA A 96 21.90 -25.73 -22.51
C ALA A 96 22.95 -26.52 -21.70
N LEU A 97 22.76 -26.63 -20.37
CA LEU A 97 23.65 -27.41 -19.51
C LEU A 97 23.59 -28.91 -19.83
N LEU A 98 22.39 -29.43 -20.08
CA LEU A 98 22.20 -30.82 -20.50
C LEU A 98 22.82 -31.10 -21.86
N ALA A 99 22.77 -30.15 -22.81
CA ALA A 99 23.40 -30.30 -24.12
C ALA A 99 24.93 -30.36 -24.01
N VAL A 100 25.54 -29.49 -23.19
CA VAL A 100 27.00 -29.50 -22.94
C VAL A 100 27.45 -30.77 -22.22
N GLN A 101 26.70 -31.24 -21.22
CA GLN A 101 27.07 -32.44 -20.46
C GLN A 101 26.91 -33.74 -21.25
N LYS A 102 26.16 -33.72 -22.36
CA LYS A 102 25.96 -34.85 -23.25
C LYS A 102 26.92 -34.84 -24.47
N SER A 103 27.73 -33.79 -24.60
CA SER A 103 28.79 -33.62 -25.61
C SER A 103 30.10 -34.19 -25.09
#